data_AF-A0A511UU66-F1
#
_entry.id   AF-A0A511UU66-F1
#
_cell.length_a   1.000
_cell.length_b   1.000
_cell.length_c   1.000
_cell.angle_alpha   90.00
_cell.angle_beta   90.00
_cell.angle_gamma   90.00
#
_symmetry.space_group_name_H-M   'P 1'
#
loop_
_entity.id
_entity.type
_entity.pdbx_description
1 polymer ?
#
loop_
_entity_poly.entity_id
_entity_poly.type
_entity_poly.pdbx_seq_one_letter_code
_entity_poly.pdbx_strand_id
1 'polypeptide(L)' 'MEEVKKMDNADKILELPISYEERGIKKGLEAGVESGKKEVALEMLKEGSSIEFIAKVTHLNRGEIEVLRRKM' A
#
# COMPACT_ATOMS: atom_id res chain seq x y z
N MET A 1 -4.51 29.38 19.34
CA MET A 1 -3.13 28.86 19.21
C MET A 1 -2.22 29.32 20.35
N GLU A 2 -2.45 30.46 21.00
CA GLU A 2 -1.59 30.93 22.11
C GLU A 2 -1.71 30.10 23.40
N GLU A 3 -2.86 29.51 23.70
CA GLU A 3 -3.06 28.71 24.93
C GLU A 3 -2.31 27.37 24.90
N VAL A 4 -2.18 26.77 23.71
CA VAL A 4 -1.49 25.48 23.53
C VAL A 4 0.01 25.61 23.85
N LYS A 5 0.61 26.77 23.57
CA LYS A 5 2.05 27.04 23.81
C LYS A 5 2.45 27.08 25.29
N LYS A 6 1.50 27.18 26.21
CA LYS A 6 1.77 27.23 27.67
C LYS A 6 1.70 25.85 28.34
N MET A 7 1.39 24.80 27.59
CA MET A 7 1.38 23.43 28.10
C MET A 7 2.74 22.78 27.86
N ASP A 8 3.28 22.05 28.83
CA ASP A 8 4.60 21.38 28.74
C ASP A 8 4.74 20.36 27.57
N ASN A 9 3.66 20.11 26.83
CA ASN A 9 3.60 19.23 25.66
C ASN A 9 3.16 19.95 24.38
N ALA A 10 3.21 21.28 24.34
CA ALA A 10 2.81 22.10 23.19
C ALA A 10 3.48 21.64 21.88
N ASP A 11 4.78 21.35 21.95
CA ASP A 11 5.59 20.97 20.79
C ASP A 11 5.15 19.61 20.23
N LYS A 12 4.83 18.64 21.11
CA LYS A 12 4.29 17.33 20.69
C LYS A 12 2.95 17.46 19.97
N ILE A 13 2.11 18.42 20.35
CA ILE A 13 0.81 18.65 19.71
C ILE A 13 0.99 19.20 18.29
N LEU A 14 2.03 20.01 18.07
CA LEU A 14 2.35 20.56 16.74
C LEU A 14 2.98 19.51 15.80
N GLU A 15 3.66 18.50 16.36
CA GLU A 15 4.22 17.38 15.59
C GLU A 15 3.19 16.33 15.18
N LEU A 16 2.06 16.23 15.89
CA LEU A 16 1.01 15.24 15.60
C LEU A 16 0.49 15.32 14.15
N PRO A 17 0.09 16.49 13.60
CA PRO A 17 -0.35 16.60 12.21
C PRO A 17 0.69 16.10 11.20
N ILE A 18 1.96 16.46 11.38
CA ILE A 18 3.08 16.03 10.51
C ILE A 18 3.19 14.50 10.55
N SER A 19 3.10 13.91 11.75
CA SER A 19 3.12 12.45 11.93
C SER A 19 1.92 11.74 11.27
N TYR A 20 0.72 12.33 11.28
CA TYR A 20 -0.44 11.75 10.60
C TYR A 20 -0.32 11.84 9.08
N GLU A 21 0.20 12.95 8.55
CA GLU A 21 0.43 13.16 7.12
C GLU A 21 1.45 12.17 6.56
N GLU A 22 2.62 12.04 7.20
CA GLU A 22 3.64 11.06 6.82
C GLU A 22 3.12 9.62 6.84
N ARG A 23 2.34 9.27 7.87
CA ARG A 23 1.68 7.96 7.96
C ARG A 23 0.67 7.76 6.83
N GLY A 24 -0.07 8.80 6.46
CA GLY A 24 -1.03 8.77 5.35
C GLY A 24 -0.32 8.52 4.02
N ILE A 25 0.75 9.25 3.74
CA ILE A 25 1.57 9.10 2.52
C ILE A 25 2.15 7.68 2.44
N LYS A 26 2.74 7.19 3.53
CA LYS A 26 3.30 5.83 3.58
C LYS A 26 2.24 4.77 3.28
N LYS A 27 1.07 4.85 3.92
CA LYS A 27 -0.04 3.93 3.66
C LYS A 27 -0.53 4.00 2.21
N GLY A 28 -0.62 5.21 1.65
CA GLY A 28 -1.01 5.40 0.25
C GLY A 28 -0.03 4.77 -0.73
N LEU A 29 1.27 4.93 -0.49
CA LEU A 29 2.32 4.32 -1.30
C LEU A 29 2.29 2.79 -1.22
N GLU A 30 2.17 2.23 -0.01
CA GLU A 30 2.06 0.79 0.20
C GLU A 30 0.83 0.20 -0.52
N ALA A 31 -0.33 0.83 -0.37
CA ALA A 31 -1.57 0.42 -1.04
C ALA A 31 -1.48 0.54 -2.57
N GLY A 32 -0.83 1.58 -3.09
CA GLY A 32 -0.60 1.78 -4.52
C GLY A 32 0.30 0.70 -5.11
N VAL A 33 1.41 0.38 -4.44
CA VAL A 33 2.33 -0.70 -4.86
C VAL A 33 1.62 -2.05 -4.86
N GLU A 34 0.83 -2.35 -3.84
CA GLU A 34 0.08 -3.62 -3.78
C GLU A 34 -0.99 -3.71 -4.89
N SER A 35 -1.72 -2.62 -5.13
CA SER A 35 -2.76 -2.56 -6.16
C SER A 35 -2.15 -2.72 -7.57
N GLY A 36 -1.06 -2.02 -7.86
CA GLY A 36 -0.37 -2.11 -9.16
C GLY A 36 0.18 -3.52 -9.44
N LYS A 37 0.71 -4.20 -8.42
CA LYS A 37 1.13 -5.61 -8.56
C LYS A 37 -0.02 -6.53 -8.94
N LYS A 38 -1.20 -6.35 -8.33
CA LYS A 38 -2.39 -7.15 -8.61
C LYS A 38 -2.95 -6.88 -10.01
N GLU A 39 -2.93 -5.63 -10.45
CA GLU A 39 -3.36 -5.23 -11.79
C GLU A 39 -2.46 -5.83 -12.87
N VAL A 40 -1.13 -5.73 -12.72
CA VAL A 40 -0.17 -6.35 -13.63
C VAL A 40 -0.33 -7.87 -13.65
N ALA A 41 -0.49 -8.52 -12.48
CA ALA A 41 -0.72 -9.95 -12.41
C ALA A 41 -1.99 -10.39 -13.16
N LEU A 42 -3.06 -9.58 -13.10
CA LEU A 42 -4.31 -9.84 -13.81
C LEU A 42 -4.13 -9.79 -15.33
N GLU A 43 -3.44 -8.77 -15.84
CA GLU A 43 -3.13 -8.66 -17.27
C GLU A 43 -2.22 -9.81 -17.73
N MET A 44 -1.22 -10.19 -16.94
CA MET A 44 -0.37 -11.35 -17.25
C MET A 44 -1.17 -12.67 -17.31
N LEU A 45 -2.16 -12.84 -16.44
CA LEU A 45 -3.08 -13.99 -16.49
C LEU A 45 -3.93 -14.00 -17.76
N LYS A 46 -4.43 -12.83 -18.20
CA LYS A 46 -5.18 -12.68 -19.46
C LYS A 46 -4.32 -13.04 -20.68
N GLU A 47 -3.05 -12.68 -20.66
CA GLU A 47 -2.06 -13.02 -21.68
C GLU A 47 -1.57 -14.49 -21.60
N GLY A 48 -2.10 -15.29 -20.65
CA GLY A 48 -1.78 -16.71 -20.53
C GLY A 48 -0.45 -17.03 -19.83
N SER A 49 0.13 -16.08 -19.10
CA SER A 49 1.34 -16.31 -18.31
C SER A 49 1.12 -17.36 -17.20
N SER A 50 2.14 -18.15 -16.88
CA SER A 50 2.07 -19.14 -15.81
C SER A 50 2.04 -18.49 -14.42
N ILE A 51 1.36 -19.15 -13.47
CA ILE A 51 1.28 -18.68 -12.07
C ILE A 51 2.68 -18.57 -11.46
N GLU A 52 3.58 -19.49 -11.78
CA GLU A 52 4.97 -19.49 -11.32
C GLU A 52 5.73 -18.24 -11.80
N PHE A 53 5.55 -17.86 -13.07
CA PHE A 53 6.21 -16.68 -13.63
C PHE A 53 5.66 -15.39 -13.02
N ILE A 54 4.34 -15.30 -12.89
CA ILE A 54 3.68 -14.15 -12.27
C ILE A 54 4.14 -13.99 -10.81
N ALA A 55 4.19 -15.08 -10.03
CA ALA A 55 4.67 -15.05 -8.65
C ALA A 55 6.12 -14.56 -8.55
N LYS A 56 6.98 -15.00 -9.49
CA LYS A 56 8.39 -14.59 -9.53
C LYS A 56 8.56 -13.09 -9.80
N VAL A 57 7.79 -12.53 -10.73
CA VAL A 57 7.94 -11.13 -11.18
C VAL A 57 7.21 -10.14 -10.27
N THR A 58 6.02 -10.48 -9.81
CA THR A 58 5.18 -9.58 -8.99
C THR A 58 5.44 -9.71 -7.49
N HIS A 59 6.14 -10.79 -7.10
CA HIS A 59 6.31 -11.21 -5.70
C HIS A 59 5.00 -11.47 -4.95
N LEU A 60 3.89 -11.66 -5.68
CA LEU A 60 2.64 -12.15 -5.11
C LEU A 60 2.76 -13.64 -4.82
N ASN A 61 2.07 -14.09 -3.78
CA ASN A 61 2.01 -15.52 -3.51
C ASN A 61 1.01 -16.21 -4.46
N ARG A 62 1.15 -17.54 -4.60
CA ARG A 62 0.30 -18.33 -5.50
C ARG A 62 -1.19 -18.19 -5.17
N GLY A 63 -1.53 -18.15 -3.89
CA GLY A 63 -2.92 -18.03 -3.43
C GLY A 63 -3.57 -16.72 -3.87
N GLU A 64 -2.85 -15.60 -3.80
CA GLU A 64 -3.32 -14.30 -4.29
C GLU A 64 -3.58 -14.33 -5.80
N ILE A 65 -2.67 -14.92 -6.56
CA ILE A 65 -2.79 -15.05 -8.02
C ILE A 65 -3.97 -15.96 -8.40
N GLU A 66 -4.19 -17.05 -7.67
CA GLU A 66 -5.35 -17.92 -7.86
C GLU A 66 -6.67 -17.26 -7.51
N VAL A 67 -6.69 -16.35 -6.53
CA VAL A 67 -7.87 -15.53 -6.22
C VAL A 67 -8.13 -14.55 -7.36
N LEU A 68 -7.10 -13.91 -7.92
CA LEU A 68 -7.25 -13.03 -9.08
C LEU A 68 -7.79 -13.80 -10.29
N ARG A 69 -7.25 -14.98 -10.58
CA ARG A 69 -7.72 -15.86 -11.67
C ARG A 69 -9.18 -16.26 -11.53
N ARG A 70 -9.69 -16.43 -10.32
CA ARG A 70 -11.11 -16.76 -10.05
C ARG A 70 -12.06 -15.55 -10.18
N LYS A 71 -11.52 -14.33 -10.16
CA LYS A 71 -12.27 -13.07 -10.25
C LYS A 71 -12.31 -12.48 -11.67
N MET A 72 -11.50 -13.02 -12.59
CA MET A 72 -11.61 -12.76 -14.04
C MET A 72 -12.90 -13.37 -14.59
#